data_AF-A0A959T3E6-F1
#
_entry.id   AF-A0A959T3E6-F1
#
_cell.length_a   1.000
_cell.length_b   1.000
_cell.length_c   1.000
_cell.angle_alpha   90.00
_cell.angle_beta   90.00
_cell.angle_gamma   90.00
#
_symmetry.space_group_name_H-M   'P 1'
#
loop_
_entity.id
_entity.type
_entity.pdbx_description
1 polymer ?
#
loop_
_entity_poly.entity_id
_entity_poly.type
_entity_poly.pdbx_seq_one_letter_code
_entity_poly.pdbx_strand_id
1 'polypeptide(L)' 'MSGRSILITGGAGFIGSHVVRRFVRTYPQYRIVNLDLLTYA' A
#
# COMPACT_ATOMS: atom_id res chain seq x y z
N MET A 1 -2.63 -20.47 7.55
CA MET A 1 -2.01 -19.44 6.69
C MET A 1 -2.19 -18.09 7.37
N SER A 2 -1.24 -17.62 8.19
CA SER A 2 -1.36 -16.34 8.90
C SER A 2 -0.31 -15.36 8.39
N GLY A 3 -0.49 -14.89 7.14
CA GLY A 3 0.25 -13.75 6.62
C GLY A 3 -0.47 -12.46 7.02
N ARG A 4 0.26 -11.47 7.56
CA ARG A 4 -0.34 -10.16 7.88
C ARG A 4 -0.78 -9.48 6.60
N SER A 5 -2.03 -9.01 6.58
CA SER A 5 -2.61 -8.26 5.46
C SER A 5 -2.82 -6.81 5.87
N ILE A 6 -2.37 -5.87 5.04
CA ILE A 6 -2.43 -4.43 5.29
C ILE A 6 -3.15 -3.76 4.12
N LEU A 7 -4.21 -3.02 4.44
CA LEU A 7 -4.91 -2.15 3.50
C LEU A 7 -4.37 -0.72 3.66
N ILE A 8 -3.94 -0.12 2.56
CA ILE A 8 -3.49 1.27 2.50
C ILE A 8 -4.47 2.03 1.61
N THR A 9 -5.05 3.12 2.12
CA THR A 9 -5.89 4.02 1.34
C THR A 9 -5.11 5.25 0.90
N GLY A 10 -5.41 5.82 -0.27
CA GLY A 10 -4.70 7.02 -0.75
C GLY A 10 -3.24 6.75 -1.16
N GLY A 11 -2.89 5.50 -1.47
CA GLY A 11 -1.52 5.08 -1.79
C GLY A 11 -0.97 5.58 -3.12
N ALA A 12 -1.80 6.19 -3.98
CA ALA A 12 -1.34 6.88 -5.18
C ALA A 12 -0.95 8.35 -4.91
N GLY A 13 -1.33 8.91 -3.75
CA GLY A 13 -0.94 10.26 -3.35
C GLY A 13 0.55 10.43 -3.02
N PHE A 14 0.97 11.67 -2.75
CA PHE A 14 2.37 11.99 -2.46
C PHE A 14 2.93 11.15 -1.30
N ILE A 15 2.29 11.19 -0.13
CA ILE A 15 2.73 10.43 1.05
C ILE A 15 2.44 8.93 0.88
N GLY A 16 1.23 8.59 0.43
CA GLY A 16 0.79 7.21 0.29
C GLY A 16 1.72 6.39 -0.61
N SER A 17 2.20 6.97 -1.71
CA SER A 17 3.08 6.25 -2.64
C SER A 17 4.44 5.91 -2.03
N HIS A 18 4.95 6.75 -1.12
CA HIS A 18 6.18 6.46 -0.38
C HIS A 18 5.95 5.34 0.65
N VAL A 19 4.82 5.37 1.35
CA VAL A 19 4.44 4.33 2.32
C VAL A 19 4.26 2.98 1.63
N VAL A 20 3.51 2.91 0.53
CA VAL A 20 3.31 1.68 -0.26
C VAL A 20 4.65 1.11 -0.70
N ARG A 21 5.52 1.94 -1.32
CA ARG A 21 6.85 1.49 -1.78
C ARG A 21 7.71 0.97 -0.63
N ARG A 22 7.71 1.64 0.52
CA ARG A 22 8.47 1.20 1.70
C ARG A 22 7.96 -0.15 2.20
N PHE A 23 6.64 -0.31 2.35
CA PHE A 23 6.05 -1.52 2.90
C PHE A 23 6.29 -2.73 2.01
N VAL A 24 6.13 -2.58 0.69
CA VAL A 24 6.39 -3.67 -0.29
C VAL A 24 7.85 -4.12 -0.24
N ARG A 25 8.80 -3.19 -0.06
CA ARG A 25 10.23 -3.51 0.01
C ARG A 25 10.66 -4.08 1.37
N THR A 26 10.10 -3.59 2.48
CA THR A 26 10.54 -3.96 3.84
C THR A 26 9.84 -5.21 4.36
N TYR A 27 8.60 -5.50 3.92
CA TYR A 27 7.81 -6.62 4.41
C TYR A 27 7.31 -7.50 3.24
N PRO A 28 8.20 -8.19 2.52
CA PRO A 28 7.83 -8.97 1.34
C PRO A 28 6.87 -10.13 1.64
N GLN A 29 6.87 -10.63 2.88
CA GLN A 29 5.95 -11.68 3.34
C GLN A 29 4.53 -11.17 3.68
N TYR A 30 4.29 -9.86 3.68
CA TYR A 30 2.97 -9.29 3.97
C TYR A 30 2.17 -9.11 2.69
N ARG A 31 0.86 -9.30 2.78
CA ARG A 31 -0.05 -8.92 1.71
C ARG A 31 -0.40 -7.45 1.85
N ILE A 32 0.09 -6.61 0.93
CA ILE A 32 -0.20 -5.18 0.93
C ILE A 32 -1.19 -4.89 -0.18
N VAL A 33 -2.30 -4.24 0.14
CA VAL A 33 -3.35 -3.84 -0.80
C VAL A 33 -3.47 -2.32 -0.77
N ASN A 34 -3.30 -1.66 -1.91
CA ASN A 34 -3.56 -0.23 -2.05
C ASN A 34 -4.97 -0.03 -2.64
N LEU A 35 -5.81 0.73 -1.95
CA LEU A 35 -7.11 1.19 -2.43
C LEU A 35 -7.07 2.70 -2.61
N ASP A 36 -7.21 3.17 -3.84
CA ASP A 36 -7.20 4.59 -4.15
C ASP A 36 -8.36 4.95 -5.06
N LEU A 37 -9.00 6.08 -4.77
CA LEU A 37 -10.03 6.64 -5.61
C LEU A 37 -9.35 7.65 -6.55
N LEU A 38 -8.91 7.16 -7.72
CA LEU A 38 -8.18 7.91 -8.74
C LEU A 38 -9.08 8.92 -9.49
N THR A 39 -9.82 9.75 -8.74
CA THR A 39 -10.74 10.76 -9.26
C THR A 39 -10.06 12.04 -9.71
N TYR A 40 -8.73 12.03 -9.76
CA TYR A 40 -7.92 13.07 -10.37
C TYR A 40 -6.89 12.42 -11.29
N ALA A 41 -7.27 12.29 -12.56
CA ALA A 41 -6.36 12.18 -13.69
C ALA A 41 -6.38 13.51 -14.43
#